data_AF-A0A6M4HA36-F1
#
_entry.id   AF-A0A6M4HA36-F1
#
_cell.length_a   1.000
_cell.length_b   1.000
_cell.length_c   1.000
_cell.angle_alpha   90.00
_cell.angle_beta   90.00
_cell.angle_gamma   90.00
#
_symmetry.space_group_name_H-M   'P 1'
#
loop_
_entity.id
_entity.type
_entity.pdbx_description
1 polymer ?
#
loop_
_entity_poly.entity_id
_entity_poly.type
_entity_poly.pdbx_seq_one_letter_code
_entity_poly.pdbx_strand_id
1 'polypeptide(L)' 'MRFALGVAAAALLLSACTEVGQDDPKAKVYAGKVDEKAYAGDAFKGDQKKWEQALAARANFQNERARATWQSVRPQ' A
#
# COMPACT_ATOMS: atom_id res chain seq x y z
N MET A 1 22.61 -17.10 36.93
CA MET A 1 23.04 -15.87 36.21
C MET A 1 23.03 -16.01 34.69
N ARG A 2 23.55 -17.08 34.06
CA ARG A 2 23.61 -17.21 32.58
C ARG A 2 22.24 -17.19 31.87
N PHE A 3 21.23 -17.86 32.44
CA PHE A 3 19.85 -17.84 31.91
C PHE A 3 19.18 -16.46 32.00
N ALA A 4 19.40 -15.73 33.10
CA ALA A 4 18.87 -14.39 33.29
C ALA A 4 19.46 -13.40 32.27
N LEU A 5 20.74 -13.57 31.93
CA LEU A 5 21.41 -12.76 30.91
C LEU A 5 20.84 -13.02 29.50
N GLY A 6 20.52 -14.28 29.18
CA GLY A 6 19.92 -14.66 27.90
C GLY A 6 18.50 -14.09 27.72
N VAL A 7 17.68 -14.12 28.79
CA VAL A 7 16.33 -13.56 28.76
C VAL A 7 16.35 -12.03 28.59
N ALA A 8 17.27 -11.34 29.28
CA ALA A 8 17.43 -9.90 29.14
C ALA A 8 17.87 -9.50 27.72
N ALA A 9 18.78 -10.25 27.11
CA ALA A 9 19.23 -9.99 25.73
C ALA A 9 18.11 -10.20 24.70
N ALA A 10 17.28 -11.23 24.85
CA ALA A 10 16.14 -11.46 23.96
C ALA A 10 15.09 -10.35 24.07
N ALA A 11 14.79 -9.87 25.27
CA ALA A 11 13.83 -8.78 25.48
C ALA A 11 14.28 -7.47 24.79
N LEU A 12 15.59 -7.17 24.80
CA LEU A 12 16.14 -6.00 24.12
C LEU A 12 16.05 -6.10 22.58
N LEU A 13 16.18 -7.31 22.02
CA LEU A 13 16.05 -7.54 20.59
C LEU A 13 14.59 -7.39 20.11
N LEU A 14 13.60 -7.81 20.91
CA LEU A 14 12.19 -7.63 20.57
C LEU A 14 11.77 -6.14 20.62
N SER A 15 12.33 -5.35 21.53
CA SER A 15 12.04 -3.90 21.60
C SER A 15 12.73 -3.07 20.51
N ALA A 16 13.60 -3.65 19.70
CA ALA A 16 14.31 -2.95 18.63
C ALA A 16 13.49 -2.82 17.33
N CYS A 17 12.35 -3.50 17.21
CA CYS A 17 11.38 -3.27 16.14
C CYS A 17 10.46 -2.08 16.48
N THR A 18 11.02 -0.88 16.62
CA THR A 18 10.21 0.35 16.69
C THR A 18 10.03 0.87 15.26
N GLU A 19 9.00 0.38 14.57
CA GLU A 19 8.51 1.08 13.38
C GLU A 19 8.02 2.46 13.85
N VAL A 20 8.61 3.53 13.31
CA VAL A 20 8.11 4.88 13.56
C VAL A 20 6.69 4.92 13.02
N GLY A 21 5.72 5.22 13.89
CA GLY A 21 4.32 5.34 13.50
C GLY A 21 4.19 6.27 12.30
N GLN A 22 3.42 5.86 11.28
CA GLN A 22 3.18 6.68 10.10
C GLN A 22 2.44 8.00 10.43
N ASP A 23 1.90 8.09 11.64
CA ASP A 23 1.23 9.23 12.25
C ASP A 23 2.15 10.07 13.16
N ASP A 24 3.45 9.74 13.26
CA ASP A 24 4.41 10.57 14.00
C ASP A 24 4.29 12.02 13.48
N PRO A 25 3.99 13.02 14.31
CA PRO A 25 3.93 14.41 13.87
C PRO A 25 5.28 14.95 13.36
N LYS A 26 6.38 14.20 13.55
CA LYS A 26 7.70 14.40 12.93
C LYS A 26 7.89 13.57 11.65
N ALA A 27 7.02 12.61 11.35
CA ALA A 27 6.92 11.99 10.04
C ALA A 27 6.71 13.13 9.04
N LYS A 28 7.66 13.24 8.12
CA LYS A 28 7.80 14.37 7.23
C LYS A 28 6.44 14.66 6.58
N VAL A 29 5.83 15.80 6.93
CA VAL A 29 4.78 16.39 6.09
C VAL A 29 5.33 16.36 4.67
N TYR A 30 4.60 15.74 3.74
CA TYR A 30 5.07 15.53 2.38
C TYR A 30 5.69 16.81 1.82
N ALA A 31 7.00 16.78 1.64
CA ALA A 31 7.83 17.98 1.77
C ALA A 31 8.05 18.76 0.47
N GLY A 32 7.24 18.60 -0.59
CA GLY A 32 7.68 19.25 -1.83
C GLY A 32 6.78 19.43 -3.01
N LYS A 33 5.56 18.87 -3.07
CA LYS A 33 4.69 19.11 -4.23
C LYS A 33 3.24 19.22 -3.81
N VAL A 34 2.51 20.12 -4.46
CA VAL A 34 1.05 20.10 -4.44
C VAL A 34 0.64 18.74 -5.03
N ASP A 35 -0.33 18.07 -4.39
CA ASP A 35 -0.89 16.84 -4.94
C ASP A 35 -1.54 17.15 -6.30
N GLU A 36 -0.84 16.80 -7.38
CA GLU A 36 -1.40 16.86 -8.71
C GLU A 36 -2.46 15.76 -8.85
N LYS A 37 -3.56 16.09 -9.53
CA LYS A 37 -4.57 15.09 -9.87
C LYS A 37 -3.89 14.00 -10.72
N ALA A 38 -4.20 12.73 -10.46
CA ALA A 38 -3.63 11.61 -11.21
C ALA A 38 -3.91 11.67 -12.73
N TYR A 39 -4.91 12.45 -13.14
CA TYR A 39 -5.27 12.71 -14.53
C TYR A 39 -4.65 14.01 -15.12
N ALA A 40 -3.83 14.74 -14.36
CA ALA A 40 -3.28 16.03 -14.79
C ALA A 40 -2.16 15.90 -15.85
N GLY A 41 -1.45 14.76 -15.90
CA GLY A 41 -0.36 14.54 -16.86
C GLY A 41 -0.82 14.28 -18.30
N ASP A 42 0.14 14.24 -19.22
CA ASP A 42 -0.09 14.17 -20.68
C ASP A 42 -0.92 12.95 -21.14
N ALA A 43 -0.88 11.85 -20.40
CA ALA A 43 -1.64 10.64 -20.72
C ALA A 43 -3.16 10.89 -20.73
N PHE A 44 -3.63 11.78 -19.86
CA PHE A 44 -5.05 12.07 -19.68
C PHE A 44 -5.40 13.54 -19.94
N LYS A 45 -4.41 14.44 -19.99
CA LYS A 45 -4.58 15.88 -20.33
C LYS A 45 -5.64 16.58 -19.47
N GLY A 46 -5.77 16.20 -18.20
CA GLY A 46 -6.80 16.73 -17.31
C GLY A 46 -8.15 16.01 -17.39
N ASP A 47 -8.34 15.04 -18.29
CA ASP A 47 -9.60 14.31 -18.45
C ASP A 47 -9.77 13.23 -17.38
N GLN A 48 -10.50 13.59 -16.33
CA GLN A 48 -10.84 12.69 -15.24
C GLN A 48 -11.65 11.47 -15.71
N LYS A 49 -12.59 11.64 -16.65
CA LYS A 49 -13.46 10.55 -17.10
C LYS A 49 -12.68 9.49 -17.85
N LYS A 50 -11.77 9.92 -18.72
CA LYS A 50 -10.87 9.01 -19.45
C LYS A 50 -9.93 8.26 -18.50
N TRP A 51 -9.44 8.94 -17.45
CA TRP A 51 -8.63 8.31 -16.41
C TRP A 51 -9.42 7.26 -15.60
N GLU A 52 -10.65 7.57 -15.18
CA GLU A 52 -11.52 6.64 -14.46
C GLU A 52 -11.85 5.40 -15.30
N GLN A 53 -12.12 5.58 -16.59
CA GLN A 53 -12.35 4.46 -17.52
C GLN A 53 -11.12 3.55 -17.64
N ALA A 54 -9.92 4.14 -17.77
CA ALA A 54 -8.68 3.38 -17.83
C ALA A 54 -8.41 2.61 -16.52
N LEU A 55 -8.70 3.22 -15.37
CA LEU A 55 -8.61 2.56 -14.07
C LEU A 55 -9.58 1.38 -13.94
N ALA A 56 -10.84 1.55 -14.35
CA ALA A 56 -11.83 0.48 -14.32
C ALA A 56 -11.41 -0.69 -15.21
N ALA A 57 -10.91 -0.41 -16.43
CA ALA A 57 -10.38 -1.42 -17.32
C ALA A 57 -9.21 -2.18 -16.69
N ARG A 58 -8.23 -1.46 -16.11
CA ARG A 58 -7.10 -2.07 -15.41
C ARG A 58 -7.55 -2.95 -14.25
N ALA A 59 -8.49 -2.47 -13.43
CA ALA A 59 -9.01 -3.21 -12.29
C ALA A 59 -9.60 -4.56 -12.72
N ASN A 60 -10.32 -4.62 -13.84
CA ASN A 60 -10.87 -5.87 -14.35
C ASN A 60 -9.80 -6.93 -14.64
N PHE A 61 -8.62 -6.54 -15.14
CA PHE A 61 -7.53 -7.47 -15.44
C PHE A 61 -6.69 -7.84 -14.22
N GLN A 62 -6.71 -7.02 -13.17
CA GLN A 62 -5.88 -7.19 -11.97
C GLN A 62 -6.69 -7.64 -10.74
N ASN A 63 -7.99 -7.92 -10.90
CA ASN A 63 -8.84 -8.36 -9.80
C ASN A 63 -8.82 -9.89 -9.64
N GLU A 64 -7.86 -10.35 -8.84
CA GLU A 64 -7.70 -11.74 -8.42
C GLU A 64 -8.95 -12.34 -7.76
N ARG A 65 -9.61 -11.55 -6.91
CA ARG A 65 -10.84 -11.96 -6.23
C ARG A 65 -11.94 -12.23 -7.24
N ALA A 66 -12.16 -11.31 -8.19
CA ALA A 66 -13.11 -11.53 -9.28
C ALA A 66 -12.72 -12.76 -10.11
N ARG A 67 -11.44 -12.94 -10.45
CA ARG A 67 -10.97 -14.11 -11.19
C ARG A 67 -11.27 -15.42 -10.46
N ALA A 68 -10.99 -15.50 -9.16
CA ALA A 68 -11.28 -16.67 -8.34
C ALA A 68 -12.79 -16.96 -8.29
N THR A 69 -13.63 -15.93 -8.13
CA THR A 69 -15.09 -16.09 -8.16
C THR A 69 -15.58 -16.57 -9.53
N TRP A 70 -15.09 -16.00 -10.64
CA TRP A 70 -15.44 -16.44 -12.00
C TRP A 70 -15.01 -17.88 -12.31
N GLN A 71 -13.89 -18.33 -11.75
CA GLN A 71 -13.45 -19.73 -11.88
C GLN A 71 -14.36 -20.70 -11.13
N SER A 72 -14.90 -20.29 -9.96
CA SER A 72 -15.80 -21.15 -9.18
C SER A 72 -17.21 -21.34 -9.78
N VAL A 73 -17.63 -20.48 -10.71
CA VAL A 73 -18.97 -20.53 -11.34
C VAL A 73 -18.95 -20.90 -12.81
N ARG A 74 -17.77 -21.16 -13.40
CA ARG A 74 -17.68 -21.64 -14.77
C ARG A 74 -18.01 -23.13 -14.84
N PRO A 75 -18.93 -23.56 -15.73
CA PRO A 75 -19.07 -24.97 -16.06
C PRO A 75 -17.74 -25.46 -16.66
N GLN A 76 -17.31 -26.66 -16.26
CA GLN A 76 -16.18 -27.36 -16.88
C GLN A 76 -16.49 -27.65 -18.36
#